data_AF-A0A257JA90-F1
#
_entry.id   AF-A0A257JA90-F1
#
_cell.length_a   1.000
_cell.length_b   1.000
_cell.length_c   1.000
_cell.angle_alpha   90.00
_cell.angle_beta   90.00
_cell.angle_gamma   90.00
#
_symmetry.space_group_name_H-M   'P 1'
#
loop_
_entity.id
_entity.type
_entity.pdbx_description
1 polymer ?
#
loop_
_entity_poly.entity_id
_entity_poly.type
_entity_poly.pdbx_seq_one_letter_code
_entity_poly.pdbx_strand_id
1 'polypeptide(L)'
;MQAFTVHQGLVAPMDRANVDTDAIIPKQFLKSIARTGFGQNLFDEWRFLDKGEPGQDPASRRPNPDFVLNQPRYAGASVLLARKNFGCGSSREHAPWALDQYGFRAIIAPSFADIFF
;
A
#
# COMPACT_ATOMS: atom_id res chain seq x y z
N MET A 1 14.73 -11.65 0.55
CA MET A 1 13.75 -11.93 1.61
C MET A 1 14.40 -11.62 2.95
N GLN A 2 13.75 -10.81 3.78
CA GLN A 2 14.16 -10.59 5.17
C GLN A 2 13.59 -11.70 6.05
N ALA A 3 14.36 -12.16 7.04
CA ALA A 3 13.83 -13.10 8.02
C ALA A 3 12.66 -12.47 8.79
N PHE A 4 11.56 -13.21 8.91
CA PHE A 4 10.38 -12.80 9.67
C PHE A 4 10.24 -13.72 10.89
N THR A 5 10.67 -13.25 12.06
CA THR A 5 10.63 -14.01 13.32
C THR A 5 9.60 -13.42 14.27
N VAL A 6 9.87 -12.23 14.79
CA VAL A 6 8.96 -11.45 15.64
C VAL A 6 8.94 -10.03 15.10
N HIS A 7 7.74 -9.52 14.83
CA HIS A 7 7.53 -8.13 14.43
C HIS A 7 6.59 -7.45 15.41
N GLN A 8 7.05 -6.35 16.00
CA GLN A 8 6.22 -5.44 16.80
C GLN A 8 6.14 -4.11 16.06
N GLY A 9 4.93 -3.59 15.87
CA GLY A 9 4.75 -2.37 15.14
C GLY A 9 3.36 -1.79 15.29
N LEU A 10 3.25 -0.50 14.99
CA LEU A 10 1.99 0.22 14.99
C LEU A 10 1.06 -0.34 13.90
N VAL A 11 -0.20 -0.54 14.26
CA VAL A 11 -1.25 -1.07 13.38
C VAL A 11 -2.04 0.08 12.77
N ALA A 12 -2.16 0.10 11.45
CA ALA A 12 -3.06 0.99 10.73
C ALA A 12 -4.31 0.24 10.23
N PRO A 13 -5.54 0.70 10.54
CA PRO A 13 -6.76 0.05 10.10
C PRO A 13 -7.19 0.54 8.70
N MET A 14 -7.11 -0.34 7.71
CA MET A 14 -7.78 -0.19 6.42
C MET A 14 -9.21 -0.76 6.52
N ASP A 15 -10.17 0.07 6.90
CA ASP A 15 -11.58 -0.34 7.03
C ASP A 15 -12.30 -0.45 5.67
N ARG A 16 -11.74 -1.27 4.77
CA ARG A 16 -12.25 -1.53 3.42
C ARG A 16 -12.06 -2.99 3.05
N ALA A 17 -13.09 -3.58 2.44
CA ALA A 17 -13.00 -4.90 1.82
C ALA A 17 -12.69 -4.75 0.32
N ASN A 18 -12.20 -5.82 -0.29
CA ASN A 18 -11.86 -5.85 -1.72
C ASN A 18 -10.86 -4.74 -2.11
N VAL A 19 -9.83 -4.55 -1.28
CA VAL A 19 -8.71 -3.67 -1.62
C VAL A 19 -7.93 -4.35 -2.75
N ASP A 20 -8.18 -3.94 -3.99
CA ASP A 20 -7.59 -4.56 -5.16
C ASP A 20 -6.16 -4.07 -5.46
N THR A 21 -5.50 -4.72 -6.41
CA THR A 21 -4.11 -4.39 -6.79
C THR A 21 -3.95 -3.03 -7.47
N ASP A 22 -5.00 -2.47 -8.09
CA ASP A 22 -5.00 -1.09 -8.61
C ASP A 22 -5.08 -0.07 -7.48
N ALA A 23 -5.89 -0.35 -6.45
CA ALA A 23 -5.93 0.46 -5.25
C ALA A 23 -4.59 0.43 -4.49
N ILE A 24 -3.97 -0.75 -4.35
CA ILE A 24 -2.65 -0.87 -3.70
C ILE A 24 -1.59 -0.07 -4.46
N ILE A 25 -1.52 -0.24 -5.78
CA ILE A 25 -0.62 0.54 -6.63
C ILE A 25 -1.22 0.75 -8.02
N PRO A 26 -1.57 1.99 -8.39
CA PRO A 26 -2.18 2.25 -9.69
C PRO A 26 -1.28 1.93 -10.89
N LYS A 27 -1.89 1.48 -11.98
CA LYS A 27 -1.20 0.98 -13.18
C LYS A 27 -0.21 1.98 -13.82
N GLN A 28 -0.43 3.29 -13.66
CA GLN A 28 0.46 4.31 -14.24
C GLN A 28 1.89 4.20 -13.71
N PHE A 29 2.07 3.74 -12.46
CA PHE A 29 3.37 3.62 -11.81
C PHE A 29 4.14 2.35 -12.21
N LEU A 30 3.53 1.45 -12.98
CA LEU A 30 4.10 0.14 -13.35
C LEU A 30 4.96 0.18 -14.62
N LYS A 31 5.24 1.37 -15.16
CA LYS A 31 6.07 1.55 -16.35
C LYS A 31 7.57 1.42 -16.07
N SER A 32 7.97 1.49 -14.79
CA SER A 32 9.36 1.36 -14.39
C SER A 32 9.81 -0.10 -14.44
N ILE A 33 11.00 -0.35 -14.97
CA ILE A 33 11.68 -1.66 -14.88
C ILE A 33 12.47 -1.82 -13.56
N ALA A 34 12.61 -0.75 -12.77
CA ALA A 34 13.28 -0.82 -11.49
C ALA A 34 12.41 -1.59 -10.49
N ARG A 35 13.05 -2.32 -9.57
CA ARG A 35 12.36 -3.05 -8.49
C ARG A 35 12.14 -2.20 -7.23
N THR A 36 12.40 -0.91 -7.28
CA THR A 36 12.37 0.03 -6.14
C THR A 36 11.61 1.31 -6.48
N GLY A 37 11.22 2.07 -5.46
CA GLY A 37 10.53 3.36 -5.61
C GLY A 37 9.00 3.24 -5.70
N PHE A 38 8.43 2.06 -5.45
CA PHE A 38 6.98 1.84 -5.49
C PHE A 38 6.29 2.22 -4.19
N GLY A 39 6.99 2.15 -3.04
CA GLY A 39 6.41 2.45 -1.74
C GLY A 39 5.80 3.85 -1.65
N GLN A 40 6.43 4.83 -2.28
CA GLN A 40 5.91 6.20 -2.28
C GLN A 40 4.54 6.33 -2.95
N ASN A 41 4.22 5.44 -3.91
CA ASN A 41 2.98 5.39 -4.68
C ASN A 41 1.95 4.40 -4.10
N LEU A 42 2.23 3.78 -2.96
CA LEU A 42 1.28 2.88 -2.29
C LEU A 42 -0.02 3.64 -2.00
N PHE A 43 -1.18 3.10 -2.38
CA PHE A 43 -2.51 3.71 -2.20
C PHE A 43 -2.63 5.13 -2.75
N ASP A 44 -1.95 5.43 -3.86
CA ASP A 44 -1.84 6.78 -4.42
C ASP A 44 -3.18 7.53 -4.55
N GLU A 45 -4.17 6.91 -5.19
CA GLU A 45 -5.50 7.51 -5.42
C GLU A 45 -6.28 7.76 -4.14
N TRP A 46 -5.91 7.09 -3.04
CA TRP A 46 -6.55 7.30 -1.75
C TRP A 46 -5.76 8.27 -0.87
N ARG A 47 -4.42 8.26 -0.97
CA ARG A 47 -3.51 9.08 -0.16
C ARG A 47 -3.45 10.53 -0.59
N PHE A 48 -3.77 10.85 -1.83
CA PHE A 48 -3.61 12.21 -2.34
C PHE A 48 -4.88 12.69 -3.03
N LEU A 49 -5.16 13.99 -2.91
CA LEU A 49 -6.32 14.63 -3.55
C LEU A 49 -6.04 14.99 -5.02
N ASP A 50 -4.77 15.17 -5.37
CA ASP A 50 -4.31 15.45 -6.72
C ASP A 50 -3.97 14.15 -7.43
N LYS A 51 -4.07 14.10 -8.77
CA LYS A 51 -3.64 12.94 -9.56
C LYS A 51 -2.12 12.77 -9.48
N GLY A 52 -1.66 11.52 -9.35
CA GLY A 52 -0.26 11.17 -9.36
C GLY A 52 0.23 10.79 -10.76
N GLU A 53 1.42 11.27 -11.11
CA GLU A 53 2.12 10.92 -12.35
C GLU A 53 3.45 10.19 -12.06
N PRO A 54 3.91 9.30 -12.96
CA PRO A 54 5.19 8.61 -12.79
C PRO A 54 6.36 9.60 -12.64
N GLY A 55 7.17 9.40 -11.60
CA GLY A 55 8.33 10.27 -11.30
C GLY A 55 7.98 11.59 -10.62
N GLN A 56 6.70 11.88 -10.38
CA GLN A 56 6.30 13.03 -9.58
C GLN A 56 6.62 12.79 -8.10
N ASP A 57 7.19 13.80 -7.45
CA ASP A 57 7.43 13.79 -6.01
C ASP A 57 6.10 13.83 -5.24
N PRO A 58 5.75 12.82 -4.42
CA PRO A 58 4.53 12.83 -3.63
C PRO A 58 4.46 13.98 -2.62
N ALA A 59 5.60 14.54 -2.18
CA ALA A 59 5.62 15.70 -1.28
C ALA A 59 5.08 16.97 -1.95
N SER A 60 5.02 17.02 -3.28
CA SER A 60 4.41 18.13 -4.04
C SER A 60 2.88 18.07 -4.11
N ARG A 61 2.25 17.00 -3.62
CA ARG A 61 0.81 16.75 -3.74
C ARG A 61 0.08 16.93 -2.42
N ARG A 62 -1.20 17.29 -2.50
CA ARG A 62 -2.04 17.47 -1.32
C ARG A 62 -2.43 16.11 -0.73
N PRO A 63 -2.02 15.77 0.50
CA PRO A 63 -2.45 14.53 1.13
C PRO A 63 -3.95 14.60 1.43
N ASN A 64 -4.63 13.48 1.26
CA ASN A 64 -6.02 13.32 1.64
C ASN A 64 -6.13 13.14 3.16
N PRO A 65 -6.69 14.10 3.93
CA PRO A 65 -6.75 14.00 5.39
C PRO A 65 -7.65 12.86 5.88
N ASP A 66 -8.61 12.42 5.06
CA ASP A 66 -9.55 11.35 5.42
C ASP A 66 -8.95 9.96 5.26
N PHE A 67 -7.82 9.84 4.56
CA PHE A 67 -7.16 8.56 4.37
C PHE A 67 -6.32 8.17 5.59
N VAL A 68 -6.54 6.96 6.08
CA VAL A 68 -5.99 6.48 7.35
C VAL A 68 -4.47 6.63 7.44
N LEU A 69 -3.72 6.30 6.39
CA LEU A 69 -2.25 6.34 6.44
C LEU A 69 -1.67 7.77 6.40
N ASN A 70 -2.49 8.79 6.18
CA ASN A 70 -2.06 10.19 6.29
C ASN A 70 -2.32 10.76 7.68
N GLN A 71 -3.06 10.07 8.54
CA GLN A 71 -3.34 10.56 9.88
C GLN A 71 -2.08 10.40 10.75
N PRO A 72 -1.65 11.44 11.50
CA PRO A 72 -0.40 11.41 12.28
C PRO A 72 -0.30 10.23 13.25
N ARG A 73 -1.43 9.78 13.80
CA ARG A 73 -1.50 8.64 14.73
C ARG A 73 -1.11 7.29 14.11
N TYR A 74 -1.04 7.20 12.78
CA TYR A 74 -0.65 5.99 12.05
C TYR A 74 0.69 6.17 11.31
N ALA A 75 1.39 7.29 11.52
CA ALA A 75 2.71 7.51 10.96
C ALA A 75 3.68 6.42 11.44
N GLY A 76 4.37 5.77 10.51
CA GLY A 76 5.29 4.66 10.81
C GLY A 76 4.59 3.33 11.11
N ALA A 77 3.29 3.20 10.82
CA ALA A 77 2.62 1.91 10.88
C ALA A 77 3.31 0.88 9.97
N SER A 78 3.53 -0.31 10.53
CA SER A 78 4.19 -1.42 9.83
C SER A 78 3.34 -2.70 9.84
N VAL A 79 2.15 -2.63 10.41
CA VAL A 79 1.12 -3.68 10.32
C VAL A 79 -0.15 -3.06 9.74
N LEU A 80 -0.67 -3.65 8.67
CA LEU A 80 -1.94 -3.23 8.06
C LEU A 80 -3.05 -4.18 8.51
N LEU A 81 -4.14 -3.64 9.07
CA LEU A 81 -5.33 -4.41 9.40
C LEU A 81 -6.42 -4.11 8.36
N ALA A 82 -6.81 -5.09 7.55
CA ALA A 82 -7.77 -4.93 6.47
C ALA A 82 -9.01 -5.84 6.63
N ARG A 83 -10.04 -5.60 5.81
CA ARG A 83 -11.20 -6.51 5.70
C ARG A 83 -10.92 -7.61 4.66
N LYS A 84 -11.92 -8.43 4.39
CA LYS A 84 -11.83 -9.60 3.49
C LYS A 84 -11.39 -9.23 2.07
N ASN A 85 -10.82 -10.21 1.38
CA ASN A 85 -10.45 -10.18 -0.03
C ASN A 85 -9.40 -9.10 -0.36
N PHE A 86 -8.36 -9.00 0.47
CA PHE A 86 -7.26 -8.07 0.24
C PHE A 86 -6.37 -8.55 -0.91
N GLY A 87 -5.93 -7.63 -1.77
CA GLY A 87 -5.08 -7.93 -2.93
C GLY A 87 -5.82 -8.53 -4.12
N CYS A 88 -7.15 -8.40 -4.19
CA CYS A 88 -7.92 -8.93 -5.32
C CYS A 88 -7.65 -8.19 -6.65
N GLY A 89 -8.20 -8.71 -7.74
CA GLY A 89 -8.06 -8.09 -9.06
C GLY A 89 -6.89 -8.64 -9.88
N SER A 90 -6.23 -7.78 -10.64
CA SER A 90 -5.20 -8.19 -11.60
C SER A 90 -3.91 -8.69 -10.93
N SER A 91 -3.25 -9.67 -11.55
CA SER A 91 -1.91 -10.10 -11.12
C SER A 91 -0.92 -8.95 -11.22
N ARG A 92 -0.28 -8.60 -10.10
CA ARG A 92 0.58 -7.41 -9.99
C ARG A 92 1.63 -7.57 -8.90
N GLU A 93 2.81 -8.03 -9.29
CA GLU A 93 3.97 -8.19 -8.38
C GLU A 93 4.40 -6.88 -7.69
N HIS A 94 4.08 -5.74 -8.29
CA HIS A 94 4.37 -4.42 -7.74
C HIS A 94 3.55 -4.10 -6.49
N ALA A 95 2.39 -4.74 -6.29
CA ALA A 95 1.54 -4.50 -5.12
C ALA A 95 2.23 -4.91 -3.81
N PRO A 96 2.74 -6.16 -3.64
CA PRO A 96 3.52 -6.51 -2.45
C PRO A 96 4.81 -5.69 -2.32
N TRP A 97 5.47 -5.31 -3.42
CA TRP A 97 6.65 -4.43 -3.36
C TRP A 97 6.32 -3.04 -2.82
N ALA A 98 5.20 -2.44 -3.24
CA ALA A 98 4.78 -1.14 -2.73
C ALA A 98 4.49 -1.20 -1.22
N LEU A 99 3.86 -2.27 -0.75
CA LEU A 99 3.58 -2.49 0.67
C LEU A 99 4.87 -2.62 1.49
N ASP A 100 5.79 -3.47 1.05
CA ASP A 100 7.10 -3.69 1.70
C ASP A 100 7.94 -2.41 1.72
N GLN A 101 8.06 -1.73 0.58
CA GLN A 101 8.86 -0.51 0.43
C GLN A 101 8.27 0.70 1.16
N TYR A 102 6.95 0.72 1.38
CA TYR A 102 6.33 1.71 2.25
C TYR A 102 6.65 1.47 3.73
N GLY A 103 6.91 0.22 4.11
CA GLY A 103 7.28 -0.18 5.46
C GLY A 103 6.32 -1.17 6.14
N PHE A 104 5.31 -1.69 5.43
CA PHE A 104 4.47 -2.76 5.95
C PHE A 104 5.23 -4.08 5.97
N ARG A 105 5.25 -4.71 7.14
CA ARG A 105 5.89 -6.01 7.37
C ARG A 105 4.87 -7.13 7.47
N ALA A 106 3.64 -6.81 7.90
CA ALA A 106 2.56 -7.77 8.02
C ALA A 106 1.22 -7.14 7.62
N ILE A 107 0.33 -7.98 7.08
CA ILE A 107 -1.05 -7.63 6.78
C ILE A 107 -1.94 -8.66 7.45
N ILE A 108 -2.96 -8.19 8.18
CA ILE A 108 -3.94 -9.02 8.86
C ILE A 108 -5.28 -8.77 8.16
N ALA A 109 -5.85 -9.81 7.57
CA ALA A 109 -7.14 -9.76 6.91
C ALA A 109 -7.87 -11.11 7.04
N PRO A 110 -9.21 -11.13 7.02
CA PRO A 110 -9.98 -12.38 7.01
C PRO A 110 -9.72 -13.27 5.78
N SER A 111 -9.32 -12.68 4.64
CA SER A 111 -8.93 -13.42 3.44
C SER A 111 -8.10 -12.55 2.51
N PHE A 112 -7.29 -13.22 1.68
CA PHE A 112 -6.48 -12.64 0.61
C PHE A 112 -6.89 -13.25 -0.73
N ALA A 113 -6.61 -12.56 -1.83
CA ALA A 113 -6.73 -13.17 -3.14
C ALA A 113 -5.54 -14.09 -3.43
N ASP A 114 -5.80 -15.26 -4.02
CA ASP A 114 -4.83 -16.34 -4.17
C ASP A 114 -3.53 -15.95 -4.89
N ILE A 115 -3.60 -15.06 -5.90
CA ILE A 115 -2.41 -14.62 -6.66
C ILE A 115 -1.55 -13.63 -5.85
N PHE A 116 -2.18 -12.87 -4.95
CA PHE A 116 -1.51 -11.84 -4.17
C PHE A 116 -0.76 -12.43 -2.96
N PHE A 117 -1.30 -13.51 -2.37
CA PHE A 117 -0.76 -14.17 -1.18
C PHE A 117 0.51 -14.97 -1.48
#